data_AF-A0A4Q3EL20-F1
#
_entry.id   AF-A0A4Q3EL20-F1
#
_cell.length_a   1.000
_cell.length_b   1.000
_cell.length_c   1.000
_cell.angle_alpha   90.00
_cell.angle_beta   90.00
_cell.angle_gamma   90.00
#
_symmetry.space_group_name_H-M   'P 1'
#
loop_
_entity.id
_entity.type
_entity.pdbx_description
1 polymer ?
#
loop_
_entity_poly.entity_id
_entity_poly.type
_entity_poly.pdbx_seq_one_letter_code
_entity_poly.pdbx_strand_id
1 'polypeptide(L)'
;MKKLYFLLLMLLLSVISSCVNVEERYVFSKNGACKIDYRFNMSKAVSVLSNLLPDSVKQTPSYLTQKDTAINFYSDLTDAERKKLSNDQVNLARATLLHLKMNLKNKQMLVNVQYEAKG
;
A
#
# COMPACT_ATOMS: atom_id res chain seq x y z
N MET A 1 21.61 35.95 5.94
CA MET A 1 21.12 35.53 4.60
C MET A 1 21.70 34.17 4.16
N LYS A 2 23.01 34.00 3.94
CA LYS A 2 23.59 32.72 3.44
C LYS A 2 23.28 31.47 4.29
N LYS A 3 23.23 31.62 5.62
CA LYS A 3 22.87 30.53 6.57
C LYS A 3 21.40 30.09 6.47
N LEU A 4 20.50 31.00 6.08
CA LEU A 4 19.08 30.71 5.87
C LEU A 4 18.87 29.90 4.59
N TYR A 5 19.58 30.25 3.51
CA TYR A 5 19.58 29.47 2.27
C TYR A 5 20.06 28.04 2.47
N PHE A 6 21.08 27.84 3.32
CA PHE A 6 21.57 26.50 3.66
C PHE A 6 20.51 25.67 4.41
N LEU A 7 19.81 26.26 5.39
CA LEU A 7 18.70 25.61 6.09
C LEU A 7 17.53 25.28 5.16
N LEU A 8 17.18 26.20 4.26
CA LEU A 8 16.09 26.02 3.30
C LEU A 8 16.42 24.94 2.27
N LEU A 9 17.68 24.87 1.82
CA LEU A 9 18.18 23.81 0.94
C LEU A 9 18.15 22.43 1.62
N MET A 10 18.58 22.36 2.89
CA MET A 10 18.50 21.13 3.70
C MET A 10 17.04 20.67 3.88
N LEU A 11 16.13 21.60 4.14
CA LEU A 11 14.71 21.30 4.23
C LEU A 11 14.20 20.75 2.89
N LEU A 12 14.50 21.42 1.78
CA LEU A 12 14.09 21.00 0.43
C LEU A 12 14.58 19.59 0.08
N LEU A 13 15.85 19.29 0.38
CA LEU A 13 16.46 17.97 0.14
C LEU A 13 15.78 16.86 0.95
N SER A 14 15.29 17.17 2.15
CA SER A 14 14.59 16.19 3.00
C SER A 14 13.20 15.80 2.45
N VAL A 15 12.52 16.71 1.74
CA VAL A 15 11.19 16.45 1.14
C VAL A 15 11.28 15.50 -0.06
N ILE A 16 12.45 15.37 -0.68
CA ILE A 16 12.64 14.51 -1.87
C ILE A 16 12.83 13.03 -1.48
N SER A 17 13.07 12.71 -0.19
CA SER A 17 13.19 11.31 0.22
C SER A 17 11.82 10.63 0.20
N SER A 18 11.68 9.52 -0.54
CA SER A 18 10.40 8.81 -0.58
C SER A 18 10.05 8.24 0.81
N CYS A 19 8.79 8.40 1.21
CA CYS A 19 8.21 7.80 2.41
C CYS A 19 7.55 6.44 2.13
N VAL A 20 7.49 6.06 0.85
CA VAL A 20 6.89 4.83 0.35
C VAL A 20 7.89 4.17 -0.59
N ASN A 21 8.06 2.87 -0.44
CA ASN A 21 8.77 2.04 -1.41
C ASN A 21 7.74 1.26 -2.22
N VAL A 22 7.82 1.34 -3.55
CA VAL A 22 6.93 0.65 -4.48
C VAL A 22 7.78 -0.28 -5.33
N GLU A 23 7.47 -1.57 -5.28
CA GLU A 23 8.11 -2.59 -6.10
C GLU A 23 7.05 -3.19 -7.01
N GLU A 24 7.35 -3.25 -8.30
CA GLU A 24 6.51 -3.88 -9.30
C GLU A 24 7.31 -5.04 -9.92
N ARG A 25 6.77 -6.25 -9.81
CA ARG A 25 7.44 -7.46 -10.28
C ARG A 25 6.56 -8.21 -11.27
N TYR A 26 7.13 -8.47 -12.44
CA TYR A 26 6.56 -9.30 -13.48
C TYR A 26 7.24 -10.66 -13.50
N VAL A 27 6.46 -11.74 -13.45
CA VAL A 27 6.96 -13.12 -13.55
C VAL A 27 6.24 -13.81 -14.70
N PHE A 28 6.97 -13.99 -15.80
CA PHE A 28 6.49 -14.69 -16.98
C PHE A 28 6.72 -16.20 -16.84
N SER A 29 5.65 -16.96 -17.04
CA SER A 29 5.66 -18.41 -17.01
C SER A 29 5.76 -18.97 -18.43
N LYS A 30 6.35 -20.16 -18.57
CA LYS A 30 6.54 -20.84 -19.87
C LYS A 30 5.23 -21.17 -20.60
N ASN A 31 4.12 -21.22 -19.88
CA ASN A 31 2.77 -21.44 -20.40
C ASN A 31 2.09 -20.16 -20.94
N GLY A 32 2.82 -19.04 -21.02
CA GLY A 32 2.27 -17.76 -21.46
C GLY A 32 1.57 -16.95 -20.38
N ALA A 33 1.44 -17.47 -19.14
CA ALA A 33 0.88 -16.72 -18.04
C ALA A 33 1.87 -15.65 -17.52
N CYS A 34 1.35 -14.52 -17.07
CA CYS A 34 2.12 -13.45 -16.44
C CYS A 34 1.57 -13.16 -15.05
N LYS A 35 2.39 -13.31 -14.02
CA LYS A 35 2.06 -12.86 -12.66
C LYS A 35 2.64 -11.47 -12.44
N ILE A 36 1.78 -10.55 -12.02
CA ILE A 36 2.12 -9.18 -11.68
C ILE A 36 1.94 -9.02 -10.17
N ASP A 37 2.97 -8.56 -9.47
CA ASP A 37 2.99 -8.34 -8.02
C ASP A 37 3.41 -6.88 -7.76
N TYR A 38 2.48 -6.08 -7.21
CA TYR A 38 2.74 -4.70 -6.80
C TYR A 38 2.81 -4.61 -5.28
N ARG A 39 3.99 -4.26 -4.76
CA ARG A 39 4.24 -4.17 -3.32
C ARG A 39 4.43 -2.72 -2.92
N PHE A 40 3.54 -2.24 -2.08
CA PHE A 40 3.61 -0.92 -1.47
C PHE A 40 4.03 -1.07 -0.01
N ASN A 41 5.22 -0.55 0.32
CA ASN A 41 5.69 -0.47 1.69
C ASN A 41 5.60 0.98 2.18
N MET A 42 4.61 1.23 3.02
CA MET A 42 4.33 2.54 3.62
C MET A 42 4.82 2.64 5.07
N SER A 43 5.60 1.66 5.55
CA SER A 43 6.06 1.58 6.94
C SER A 43 6.82 2.84 7.38
N LYS A 44 7.61 3.45 6.48
CA LYS A 44 8.32 4.71 6.75
C LYS A 44 7.34 5.89 6.92
N ALA A 45 6.33 6.02 6.05
CA ALA A 45 5.27 7.01 6.21
C ALA A 45 4.51 6.83 7.53
N VAL A 46 4.11 5.59 7.86
CA VAL A 46 3.43 5.27 9.13
C VAL A 46 4.31 5.57 10.33
N SER A 47 5.62 5.29 10.27
CA SER A 47 6.55 5.65 11.34
C SER A 47 6.53 7.16 11.64
N VAL A 48 6.54 8.00 10.61
CA VAL A 48 6.49 9.46 10.78
C VAL A 48 5.13 9.89 11.33
N LEU A 49 4.04 9.43 10.72
CA LEU A 49 2.68 9.81 11.12
C LEU A 49 2.34 9.33 12.53
N SER A 50 2.82 8.16 12.94
CA SER A 50 2.58 7.60 14.28
C SER A 50 3.09 8.49 15.41
N ASN A 51 4.15 9.27 15.16
CA ASN A 51 4.68 10.22 16.13
C ASN A 51 3.79 11.46 16.30
N LEU A 52 2.98 11.77 15.29
CA LEU A 52 2.04 12.89 15.30
C LEU A 52 0.68 12.51 15.90
N LEU A 53 0.44 11.22 16.15
CA LEU A 53 -0.80 10.75 16.75
C LEU A 53 -0.81 10.98 18.27
N PRO A 54 -1.93 11.45 18.84
CA PRO A 54 -2.08 11.57 20.29
C PRO A 54 -2.18 10.18 20.95
N ASP A 55 -1.82 10.11 22.23
CA ASP A 55 -1.77 8.83 22.96
C ASP A 55 -3.14 8.17 23.10
N SER A 56 -4.22 8.95 23.12
CA SER A 56 -5.59 8.44 23.07
C SER A 56 -5.85 7.55 21.85
N VAL A 57 -5.31 7.91 20.69
CA VAL A 57 -5.44 7.11 19.46
C VAL A 57 -4.57 5.86 19.53
N LYS A 58 -3.35 5.97 20.06
CA LYS A 58 -2.41 4.84 20.20
C LYS A 58 -2.92 3.75 21.16
N GLN A 59 -3.78 4.12 22.10
CA GLN A 59 -4.40 3.20 23.06
C GLN A 59 -5.68 2.55 22.52
N THR A 60 -6.18 2.94 21.35
CA THR A 60 -7.37 2.30 20.78
C THR A 60 -7.09 0.85 20.38
N PRO A 61 -8.07 -0.06 20.53
CA PRO A 61 -7.93 -1.44 20.08
C PRO A 61 -7.57 -1.54 18.59
N SER A 62 -8.12 -0.64 17.77
CA SER A 62 -7.86 -0.56 16.33
C SER A 62 -6.39 -0.27 15.99
N TYR A 63 -5.70 0.52 16.84
CA TYR A 63 -4.28 0.82 16.66
C TYR A 63 -3.37 -0.34 17.11
N LEU A 64 -3.80 -1.06 18.14
CA LEU A 64 -3.05 -2.18 18.71
C LEU A 64 -3.25 -3.50 17.95
N THR A 65 -4.33 -3.60 17.18
CA THR A 65 -4.64 -4.79 16.38
C THR A 65 -3.68 -4.93 15.20
N GLN A 66 -3.03 -6.09 15.11
CA GLN A 66 -2.32 -6.50 13.91
C GLN A 66 -3.33 -7.08 12.91
N LYS A 67 -3.30 -6.58 11.66
CA LYS A 67 -4.07 -7.15 10.55
C LYS A 67 -3.10 -7.81 9.57
N ASP A 68 -3.34 -9.07 9.28
CA ASP A 68 -2.63 -9.82 8.25
C ASP A 68 -3.69 -10.60 7.47
N THR A 69 -4.17 -10.01 6.37
CA THR A 69 -5.36 -10.48 5.66
C THR A 69 -5.12 -10.51 4.16
N ALA A 70 -5.64 -11.55 3.50
CA ALA A 70 -5.75 -11.62 2.06
C ALA A 70 -7.23 -11.49 1.68
N ILE A 71 -7.57 -10.52 0.83
CA ILE A 71 -8.92 -10.28 0.34
C ILE A 71 -8.93 -10.34 -1.18
N ASN A 72 -9.98 -10.90 -1.75
CA ASN A 72 -10.22 -10.77 -3.17
C ASN A 72 -10.74 -9.36 -3.46
N PHE A 73 -10.14 -8.66 -4.42
CA PHE A 73 -10.47 -7.25 -4.66
C PHE A 73 -11.95 -7.08 -5.02
N TYR A 74 -12.51 -7.96 -5.86
CA TYR A 74 -13.91 -7.88 -6.28
C TYR A 74 -14.90 -8.15 -5.13
N SER A 75 -14.58 -9.09 -4.22
CA SER A 75 -15.48 -9.42 -3.11
C SER A 75 -15.61 -8.27 -2.10
N ASP A 76 -14.59 -7.42 -1.98
CA ASP A 76 -14.58 -6.31 -1.03
C ASP A 76 -15.26 -5.03 -1.58
N LEU A 77 -15.52 -4.97 -2.89
CA LEU A 77 -16.26 -3.86 -3.50
C LEU A 77 -17.72 -3.86 -3.07
N THR A 78 -18.26 -2.68 -2.82
CA THR A 78 -19.70 -2.46 -2.60
C THR A 78 -20.50 -2.69 -3.88
N ASP A 79 -21.80 -2.98 -3.76
CA ASP A 79 -22.66 -3.17 -4.94
C ASP A 79 -22.69 -1.94 -5.86
N ALA A 80 -22.58 -0.74 -5.29
CA ALA A 80 -22.51 0.50 -6.05
C ALA A 80 -21.22 0.61 -6.87
N GLU A 81 -20.10 0.13 -6.35
CA GLU A 81 -18.82 0.10 -7.06
C GLU A 81 -18.79 -0.99 -8.12
N ARG A 82 -19.33 -2.18 -7.80
CA ARG A 82 -19.41 -3.31 -8.75
C ARG A 82 -20.21 -2.96 -9.99
N LYS A 83 -21.31 -2.19 -9.85
CA LYS A 83 -22.15 -1.73 -10.98
C LYS A 83 -21.45 -0.75 -11.92
N LYS A 84 -20.35 -0.12 -11.49
CA LYS A 84 -19.57 0.83 -12.31
C LYS A 84 -18.50 0.13 -13.15
N LEU A 85 -18.23 -1.14 -12.91
CA LEU A 85 -17.19 -1.89 -13.61
C LEU A 85 -17.70 -2.42 -14.95
N SER A 86 -16.87 -2.32 -15.99
CA SER A 86 -17.08 -3.08 -17.22
C SER A 86 -16.83 -4.58 -17.00
N ASN A 87 -17.28 -5.43 -17.92
CA ASN A 87 -17.05 -6.88 -17.82
C ASN A 87 -15.57 -7.25 -17.70
N ASP A 88 -14.69 -6.55 -18.41
CA ASP A 88 -13.23 -6.78 -18.34
C ASP A 88 -12.67 -6.37 -16.97
N GLN A 89 -13.14 -5.25 -16.42
CA GLN A 89 -12.76 -4.80 -15.08
C GLN A 89 -13.29 -5.74 -13.99
N VAL A 90 -14.46 -6.35 -14.18
CA VAL A 90 -14.99 -7.38 -13.27
C VAL A 90 -14.07 -8.60 -13.27
N ASN A 91 -13.65 -9.07 -14.44
CA ASN A 91 -12.75 -10.23 -14.55
C ASN A 91 -11.37 -9.93 -13.93
N LEU A 92 -10.82 -8.75 -14.21
CA LEU A 92 -9.58 -8.28 -13.59
C LEU A 92 -9.69 -8.21 -12.07
N ALA A 93 -10.76 -7.61 -11.56
CA ALA A 93 -10.98 -7.47 -10.13
C ALA A 93 -11.14 -8.82 -9.44
N ARG A 94 -11.81 -9.78 -10.07
CA ARG A 94 -11.97 -11.15 -9.54
C ARG A 94 -10.65 -11.92 -9.52
N ALA A 95 -9.77 -11.66 -10.48
CA ALA A 95 -8.45 -12.28 -10.54
C ALA A 95 -7.40 -11.59 -9.65
N THR A 96 -7.74 -10.46 -9.02
CA THR A 96 -6.84 -9.69 -8.17
C THR A 96 -6.99 -10.07 -6.69
N LEU A 97 -5.87 -10.41 -6.06
CA LEU A 97 -5.75 -10.66 -4.63
C LEU A 97 -4.98 -9.51 -3.96
N LEU A 98 -5.56 -8.94 -2.91
CA LEU A 98 -4.93 -7.93 -2.07
C LEU A 98 -4.48 -8.55 -0.76
N HIS A 99 -3.20 -8.48 -0.48
CA HIS A 99 -2.64 -8.85 0.81
C HIS A 99 -2.30 -7.58 1.58
N LEU A 100 -2.93 -7.41 2.74
CA LEU A 100 -2.68 -6.31 3.66
C LEU A 100 -2.00 -6.86 4.91
N LYS A 101 -0.81 -6.33 5.22
CA LYS A 101 -0.13 -6.57 6.48
C LYS A 101 0.12 -5.24 7.17
N MET A 102 -0.61 -5.03 8.26
CA MET A 102 -0.60 -3.81 9.05
C MET A 102 -0.34 -4.13 10.51
N ASN A 103 0.65 -3.45 11.09
CA ASN A 103 0.91 -3.43 12.52
C ASN A 103 1.36 -2.02 12.89
N LEU A 104 0.41 -1.17 13.28
CA LEU A 104 0.68 0.26 13.54
C LEU A 104 1.54 0.46 14.79
N LYS A 105 1.39 -0.40 15.80
CA LYS A 105 2.28 -0.43 16.98
C LYS A 105 3.75 -0.62 16.59
N ASN A 106 4.02 -1.52 15.64
CA ASN A 106 5.36 -1.78 15.11
C ASN A 106 5.70 -0.94 13.87
N LYS A 107 4.86 0.05 13.53
CA LYS A 107 5.04 0.97 12.40
C LYS A 107 5.14 0.27 11.03
N GLN A 108 4.44 -0.85 10.87
CA GLN A 108 4.43 -1.66 9.65
C GLN A 108 3.13 -1.45 8.87
N MET A 109 3.28 -1.18 7.57
CA MET A 109 2.18 -1.11 6.62
C MET A 109 2.69 -1.57 5.26
N LEU A 110 2.22 -2.74 4.85
CA LEU A 110 2.57 -3.42 3.61
C LEU A 110 1.28 -3.80 2.89
N VAL A 111 1.18 -3.41 1.62
CA VAL A 111 0.10 -3.82 0.73
C VAL A 111 0.74 -4.54 -0.46
N ASN A 112 0.26 -5.73 -0.79
CA ASN A 112 0.64 -6.44 -2.00
C ASN A 112 -0.62 -6.69 -2.85
N VAL A 113 -0.58 -6.24 -4.11
CA VAL A 113 -1.60 -6.51 -5.11
C VAL A 113 -1.05 -7.56 -6.08
N GLN A 114 -1.64 -8.75 -6.06
CA GLN A 114 -1.27 -9.84 -6.96
C GLN A 114 -2.35 -10.04 -8.01
N TYR A 115 -1.92 -10.13 -9.26
CA TYR A 115 -2.76 -10.47 -10.39
C TYR A 115 -2.07 -11.50 -11.27
N GLU A 116 -2.82 -12.47 -11.76
CA GLU A 116 -2.35 -13.46 -12.71
C GLU A 116 -3.12 -13.30 -14.03
N ALA A 117 -2.42 -12.80 -15.05
CA ALA A 117 -2.92 -12.79 -16.42
C ALA A 117 -2.71 -14.17 -17.04
N LYS A 118 -3.80 -14.78 -17.50
CA LYS A 118 -3.76 -15.96 -18.36
C LYS A 118 -3.94 -15.51 -19.80
N GLY A 119 -2.97 -15.87 -20.65
CA GLY A 119 -3.04 -15.70 -22.10
C GLY A 119 -3.96 -16.72 -22.76
#